data_AF-A0A1I6QIX8-F1
#
_entry.id   AF-A0A1I6QIX8-F1
#
_cell.length_a   1.000
_cell.length_b   1.000
_cell.length_c   1.000
_cell.angle_alpha   90.00
_cell.angle_beta   90.00
_cell.angle_gamma   90.00
#
_symmetry.space_group_name_H-M   'P 1'
#
loop_
_entity.id
_entity.type
_entity.pdbx_description
1 polymer ?
#
loop_
_entity_poly.entity_id
_entity_poly.type
_entity_poly.pdbx_seq_one_letter_code
_entity_poly.pdbx_strand_id
1 'polypeptide(L)' 'MRVSFRPIQARPFREFIVLRDAVRRTALVNMPSPSAARFCAIALDLEFRRAKRRPNRRIR' A
#
# COMPACT_ATOMS: atom_id res chain seq x y z
N MET A 1 4.54 9.65 20.98
CA MET A 1 3.52 9.42 19.91
C MET A 1 4.04 8.37 18.92
N ARG A 2 3.54 7.13 18.94
CA ARG A 2 3.80 6.14 17.87
C ARG A 2 2.92 6.49 16.68
N VAL A 3 3.45 7.18 15.69
CA VAL A 3 2.74 7.42 14.42
C VAL A 3 2.82 6.11 13.63
N SER A 4 1.79 5.28 13.72
CA SER A 4 1.69 4.03 12.95
C SER A 4 1.69 4.34 11.45
N PHE A 5 2.61 3.73 10.71
CA PHE A 5 2.65 3.86 9.25
C PHE A 5 1.41 3.19 8.63
N ARG A 6 0.62 3.96 7.90
CA ARG A 6 -0.62 3.51 7.23
C ARG A 6 -0.52 3.78 5.73
N PRO A 7 0.00 2.82 4.94
CA PRO A 7 0.16 3.02 3.52
C PRO A 7 -1.21 3.20 2.83
N ILE A 8 -1.31 4.21 1.97
CA ILE A 8 -2.50 4.54 1.19
C ILE A 8 -2.29 4.39 -0.32
N GLN A 9 -1.04 4.16 -0.72
CA GLN A 9 -0.61 4.00 -2.11
C GLN A 9 0.57 3.04 -2.17
N ALA A 10 0.55 2.15 -3.16
CA ALA A 10 1.67 1.29 -3.53
C ALA A 10 2.03 1.54 -4.99
N ARG A 11 3.34 1.61 -5.30
CA ARG A 11 3.84 1.69 -6.68
C ARG A 11 5.01 0.75 -6.87
N PRO A 12 5.07 -0.01 -7.99
CA PRO A 12 6.22 -0.83 -8.28
C PRO A 12 7.38 0.04 -8.80
N PHE A 13 8.61 -0.31 -8.42
CA PHE A 13 9.83 0.30 -8.90
C PHE A 13 10.95 -0.75 -8.95
N ARG A 14 11.33 -1.20 -10.16
CA ARG A 14 12.27 -2.32 -10.34
C ARG A 14 11.83 -3.53 -9.50
N GLU A 15 12.65 -3.98 -8.55
CA GLU A 15 12.39 -5.09 -7.63
C GLU A 15 11.80 -4.63 -6.29
N PHE A 16 11.26 -3.42 -6.23
CA PHE A 16 10.74 -2.83 -5.00
C PHE A 16 9.28 -2.42 -5.14
N ILE A 17 8.59 -2.38 -4.00
CA ILE A 17 7.32 -1.68 -3.83
C ILE A 17 7.57 -0.44 -3.00
N VAL A 18 7.20 0.72 -3.56
CA VAL A 18 7.19 2.00 -2.86
C VAL A 18 5.82 2.17 -2.21
N LEU A 19 5.77 2.09 -0.88
CA LEU A 19 4.59 2.39 -0.09
C LEU A 19 4.61 3.84 0.36
N ARG A 20 3.49 4.55 0.22
CA ARG A 20 3.33 5.93 0.70
C ARG A 20 2.17 6.05 1.66
N ASP A 21 2.40 6.74 2.77
CA ASP A 21 1.39 7.10 3.76
C ASP A 21 0.74 8.46 3.44
N ALA A 22 -0.40 8.78 4.06
CA ALA A 22 -1.10 10.06 4.01
C ALA A 22 -0.23 11.25 4.43
N VAL A 23 0.71 11.02 5.36
CA VAL A 23 1.72 12.00 5.80
C VAL A 23 2.97 12.04 4.91
N ARG A 24 2.88 11.50 3.68
CA ARG A 24 3.96 11.45 2.67
C ARG A 24 5.24 10.71 3.09
N ARG A 25 5.18 9.89 4.14
CA ARG A 25 6.28 8.97 4.48
C ARG A 25 6.35 7.84 3.46
N THR A 26 7.56 7.43 3.12
CA THR A 26 7.83 6.36 2.16
C THR A 26 8.45 5.15 2.85
N ALA A 27 7.97 3.95 2.52
CA ALA A 27 8.64 2.69 2.85
C ALA A 27 8.95 1.93 1.56
N LEU A 28 10.09 1.26 1.54
CA LEU A 28 10.52 0.41 0.43
C LEU A 28 10.46 -1.05 0.87
N VAL A 29 9.83 -1.89 0.06
CA VAL A 29 9.76 -3.32 0.30
C VAL A 29 10.46 -4.02 -0.85
N ASN A 30 11.48 -4.82 -0.55
CA ASN A 30 12.18 -5.62 -1.55
C ASN A 30 11.32 -6.82 -1.97
N MET A 31 11.38 -7.18 -3.24
CA MET A 31 10.64 -8.28 -3.84
C MET A 31 11.62 -9.17 -4.62
N PRO A 32 11.36 -10.48 -4.71
CA PRO A 32 12.28 -11.42 -5.36
C PRO A 32 12.38 -11.23 -6.89
N SER A 33 11.46 -10.47 -7.50
CA SER A 33 11.52 -10.14 -8.92
C SER A 33 10.71 -8.87 -9.25
N PRO A 34 10.96 -8.22 -10.40
CA PRO A 34 10.17 -7.09 -10.84
C PRO A 34 8.69 -7.44 -11.09
N SER A 35 8.42 -8.66 -11.55
CA SER A 35 7.06 -9.16 -11.76
C SER A 35 6.29 -9.29 -10.45
N ALA A 36 6.95 -9.81 -9.39
CA ALA A 36 6.37 -9.88 -8.06
C ALA A 36 6.06 -8.48 -7.50
N ALA A 37 6.99 -7.53 -7.66
CA ALA A 37 6.77 -6.14 -7.26
C ALA A 37 5.55 -5.51 -7.96
N ARG A 38 5.41 -5.71 -9.28
CA ARG A 38 4.25 -5.24 -10.04
C ARG A 38 2.95 -5.85 -9.54
N PHE A 39 2.91 -7.17 -9.41
CA PHE A 39 1.71 -7.89 -8.96
C PHE A 39 1.28 -7.43 -7.56
N CYS A 40 2.20 -7.43 -6.60
CA CYS A 40 1.92 -7.03 -5.23
C CYS A 40 1.53 -5.56 -5.12
N ALA A 41 2.16 -4.66 -5.88
CA ALA A 41 1.76 -3.25 -5.90
C ALA A 41 0.32 -3.05 -6.40
N ILE A 42 -0.09 -3.79 -7.43
CA ILE A 42 -1.47 -3.76 -7.94
C ILE A 42 -2.44 -4.31 -6.88
N ALA A 43 -2.13 -5.47 -6.29
CA ALA A 43 -2.96 -6.08 -5.26
C ALA A 43 -3.17 -5.14 -4.05
N LEU A 44 -2.09 -4.50 -3.58
CA LEU A 44 -2.15 -3.53 -2.49
C LEU A 44 -2.97 -2.29 -2.87
N ASP A 45 -2.80 -1.75 -4.08
CA ASP A 45 -3.58 -0.58 -4.51
C ASP A 45 -5.09 -0.91 -4.59
N LEU A 46 -5.45 -2.13 -5.01
CA LEU A 46 -6.83 -2.61 -4.98
C LEU A 46 -7.36 -2.72 -3.55
N GLU A 47 -6.58 -3.26 -2.61
CA GLU A 47 -6.96 -3.35 -1.20
C GLU A 47 -7.09 -1.96 -0.56
N PHE A 48 -6.20 -1.02 -0.86
CA PHE A 48 -6.33 0.37 -0.39
C PHE A 48 -7.61 1.02 -0.91
N ARG A 49 -7.95 0.80 -2.18
CA ARG A 49 -9.22 1.28 -2.75
C ARG A 49 -10.43 0.61 -2.10
N ARG A 50 -10.38 -0.70 -1.83
CA ARG A 50 -11.44 -1.44 -1.12
C ARG A 50 -11.66 -0.91 0.30
N ALA A 51 -10.57 -0.69 1.04
CA ALA A 51 -10.62 -0.12 2.38
C ALA A 51 -11.22 1.30 2.37
N LYS A 52 -10.82 2.15 1.43
CA LYS A 52 -11.41 3.50 1.25
C LYS A 52 -12.90 3.46 0.90
N ARG A 53 -13.34 2.46 0.11
CA ARG A 53 -14.75 2.26 -0.25
C ARG A 53 -15.63 1.74 0.89
N ARG A 54 -15.05 1.34 2.03
CA ARG A 54 -15.81 1.01 3.24
C ARG A 54 -15.64 2.10 4.31
N PRO A 55 -16.12 3.34 4.09
CA PRO A 55 -15.97 4.39 5.10
C PRO A 55 -16.86 4.17 6.32
N ASN A 56 -17.91 3.32 6.23
CA ASN A 56 -18.84 3.08 7.32
C ASN A 56 -19.67 1.80 7.08
N ARG A 57 -19.08 0.62 7.27
CA ARG A 57 -19.88 -0.49 7.82
C ARG A 57 -19.68 -0.46 9.33
N ARG A 58 -20.33 0.51 10.00
CA ARG A 58 -20.74 0.31 11.38
C ARG A 58 -21.55 -0.97 11.35
N ILE A 59 -20.98 -2.05 11.87
CA ILE A 59 -21.72 -3.25 12.24
C ILE A 59 -22.76 -2.72 13.23
N ARG A 60 -24.01 -2.66 12.79
CA ARG A 60 -25.17 -2.36 13.61
C ARG A 60 -25.78 -3.70 13.99
#